data_AF-A0A0V1IAU7-F1
#
_entry.id   AF-A0A0V1IAU7-F1
#
_cell.length_a   1.000
_cell.length_b   1.000
_cell.length_c   1.000
_cell.angle_alpha   90.00
_cell.angle_beta   90.00
_cell.angle_gamma   90.00
#
_symmetry.space_group_name_H-M   'P 1'
#
loop_
_entity.id
_entity.type
_entity.pdbx_description
1 polymer ?
#
loop_
_entity_poly.entity_id
_entity_poly.type
_entity_poly.pdbx_seq_one_letter_code
_entity_poly.pdbx_strand_id
1 'polypeptide(L)'
;MAIILQSALLVCISVYCLMIFFYSNNYVVFFPILCYPTGHPDASSYEEDLLNLKAKVDAGADFIITQLFFDEMHYFKFVNDCRKIGIVVPIIPGILPIQSYQSIMKIVQLSKIVIPDSVLTTLESIKENAEAVRNFGISFAVELCRKLLNAERHVVPGLHFYTLNQEKSTRSILEQIGLWKESPVRMLPWKKHPVHSVRCREAVRPIYWNTRPKSYLCRTRDWKQFPHGRWGDLGNPAFGDLKHYLFSCIDQMNDSCALDMWDKELSSFEHVRDIFCNFIARTPNRHGHTVRRLPWNENHSDPAVDVLKDELIYYNSNGILTINCQVAVNGLPSNDPIFGWGEANGYIYQKVDDAQCILISLVYCINIIV
;
A
#
# COMPACT_ATOMS: atom_id res chain seq x y z
N MET A 1 -6.28 -10.68 14.75
CA MET A 1 -5.40 -10.32 15.88
C MET A 1 -5.53 -8.84 16.27
N ALA A 2 -5.39 -7.86 15.35
CA ALA A 2 -5.48 -6.43 15.71
C ALA A 2 -6.82 -5.97 16.32
N ILE A 3 -7.97 -6.49 15.87
CA ILE A 3 -9.30 -6.16 16.44
C ILE A 3 -9.47 -6.71 17.87
N ILE A 4 -8.74 -7.79 18.21
CA ILE A 4 -8.92 -8.57 19.44
C ILE A 4 -7.84 -8.26 20.48
N LEU A 5 -6.62 -7.90 20.06
CA LEU A 5 -5.48 -7.56 20.93
C LEU A 5 -5.58 -6.17 21.58
N GLN A 6 -6.65 -5.42 21.29
CA GLN A 6 -6.83 -4.05 21.76
C GLN A 6 -7.28 -3.95 23.23
N SER A 7 -7.79 -5.02 23.85
CA SER A 7 -8.33 -4.97 25.21
C SER A 7 -7.30 -4.60 26.30
N ALA A 8 -6.05 -5.03 26.18
CA ALA A 8 -5.05 -4.82 27.25
C ALA A 8 -4.49 -3.38 27.31
N LEU A 9 -4.34 -2.71 26.16
CA LEU A 9 -3.79 -1.34 26.09
C LEU A 9 -4.87 -0.27 26.23
N LEU A 10 -6.14 -0.59 25.96
CA LEU A 10 -7.24 0.34 26.09
C LEU A 10 -7.65 0.60 27.55
N VAL A 11 -7.56 -0.38 28.44
CA VAL A 11 -8.03 -0.21 29.82
C VAL A 11 -6.99 0.50 30.70
N CYS A 12 -5.70 0.36 30.38
CA CYS A 12 -4.63 0.89 31.21
C CYS A 12 -4.29 2.35 30.86
N ILE A 13 -5.02 3.29 31.47
CA ILE A 13 -4.79 4.76 31.34
C ILE A 13 -3.33 5.10 31.62
N SER A 14 -2.77 4.54 32.69
CA SER A 14 -1.41 4.86 33.15
C SER A 14 -0.36 4.51 32.10
N VAL A 15 -0.41 3.32 31.49
CA VAL A 15 0.56 2.89 30.48
C VAL A 15 0.49 3.76 29.22
N TYR A 16 -0.71 4.07 28.76
CA TYR A 16 -0.88 4.88 27.54
C TYR A 16 -0.47 6.34 27.76
N CYS A 17 -0.90 6.96 28.86
CA CYS A 17 -0.49 8.32 29.20
C CYS A 17 1.02 8.44 29.42
N LEU A 18 1.66 7.43 30.04
CA LEU A 18 3.11 7.40 30.20
C LEU A 18 3.82 7.30 28.85
N MET A 19 3.27 6.53 27.91
CA MET A 19 3.80 6.42 26.56
C MET A 19 3.71 7.76 25.82
N ILE A 20 2.55 8.43 25.81
CA ILE A 20 2.45 9.76 25.18
C ILE A 20 3.43 10.72 25.83
N PHE A 21 3.43 10.80 27.17
CA PHE A 21 4.32 11.71 27.89
C PHE A 21 5.79 11.47 27.54
N PHE A 22 6.24 10.21 27.49
CA PHE A 22 7.63 9.88 27.19
C PHE A 22 8.01 10.23 25.74
N TYR A 23 7.13 9.95 24.77
CA TYR A 23 7.44 10.18 23.36
C TYR A 23 7.22 11.64 22.93
N SER A 24 6.16 12.31 23.38
CA SER A 24 5.87 13.71 23.01
C SER A 24 6.93 14.70 23.50
N ASN A 25 7.62 14.39 24.61
CA ASN A 25 8.74 15.20 25.09
C ASN A 25 10.02 15.05 24.25
N ASN A 26 10.15 13.96 23.47
CA ASN A 26 11.38 13.62 22.75
C ASN A 26 11.20 13.62 21.22
N TYR A 27 9.98 13.50 20.72
CA TYR A 27 9.67 13.29 19.30
C TYR A 27 8.35 13.93 18.90
N VAL A 28 8.27 14.37 17.64
CA VAL A 28 7.00 14.78 17.01
C VAL A 28 6.35 13.54 16.39
N VAL A 29 5.38 12.96 17.09
CA VAL A 29 4.67 11.74 16.71
C VAL A 29 3.17 11.96 16.90
N PHE A 30 2.35 11.43 15.98
CA PHE A 30 0.90 11.43 16.14
C PHE A 30 0.44 10.18 16.92
N PHE A 31 -0.41 10.36 17.91
CA PHE A 31 -0.91 9.31 18.80
C PHE A 31 -2.40 9.05 18.56
N PRO A 32 -2.76 8.00 17.79
CA PRO A 32 -4.14 7.53 17.73
C PRO A 32 -4.52 6.77 19.00
N ILE A 33 -5.71 7.04 19.51
CA ILE A 33 -6.37 6.21 20.53
C ILE A 33 -7.50 5.41 19.90
N LEU A 34 -7.72 4.21 20.42
CA LEU A 34 -8.86 3.40 20.10
C LEU A 34 -9.93 3.56 21.18
N CYS A 35 -11.21 3.50 20.82
CA CYS A 35 -12.32 3.62 21.77
C CYS A 35 -13.49 2.71 21.39
N TYR A 36 -14.48 2.58 22.29
CA TYR A 36 -15.67 1.76 22.07
C TYR A 36 -16.90 2.67 22.09
N PRO A 37 -17.62 2.86 20.96
CA PRO A 37 -18.81 3.73 20.92
C PRO A 37 -19.90 3.37 21.91
N THR A 38 -19.97 2.10 22.31
CA THR A 38 -20.94 1.55 23.27
C THR A 38 -20.32 1.26 24.65
N GLY A 39 -19.08 1.71 24.89
CA GLY A 39 -18.33 1.46 26.13
C GLY A 39 -17.51 0.17 26.07
N HIS A 40 -16.33 0.19 26.70
CA HIS A 40 -15.43 -0.97 26.77
C HIS A 40 -16.07 -2.13 27.56
N PRO A 41 -16.01 -3.38 27.07
CA PRO A 41 -16.56 -4.56 27.74
C PRO A 41 -16.15 -4.83 29.18
N ASP A 42 -14.99 -4.31 29.58
CA ASP A 42 -14.37 -4.49 30.89
C ASP A 42 -14.37 -3.20 31.72
N ALA A 43 -14.96 -2.11 31.19
CA ALA A 43 -15.20 -0.91 31.98
C ALA A 43 -16.38 -1.13 32.93
N SER A 44 -16.31 -0.50 34.09
CA SER A 44 -17.38 -0.46 35.11
C SER A 44 -18.66 0.19 34.60
N SER A 45 -18.55 1.25 33.78
CA SER A 45 -19.64 1.97 33.13
C SER A 45 -19.18 2.67 31.86
N TYR A 46 -20.15 3.06 31.01
CA TYR A 46 -19.89 3.86 29.82
C TYR A 46 -19.32 5.24 30.18
N GLU A 47 -19.83 5.86 31.24
CA GLU A 47 -19.39 7.17 31.72
C GLU A 47 -17.94 7.13 32.20
N GLU A 48 -17.54 6.07 32.92
CA GLU A 48 -16.16 5.91 33.36
C GLU A 48 -15.22 5.68 32.17
N ASP A 49 -15.61 4.85 31.20
CA ASP A 49 -14.82 4.64 29.98
C ASP A 49 -14.62 5.93 29.18
N LEU A 50 -15.66 6.79 29.13
CA LEU A 50 -15.61 8.09 28.47
C LEU A 50 -14.68 9.08 29.19
N LEU A 51 -14.69 9.11 30.53
CA LEU A 51 -13.74 9.91 31.32
C LEU A 51 -12.29 9.41 31.15
N ASN A 52 -12.10 8.10 31.08
CA ASN A 52 -10.80 7.49 30.83
C ASN A 52 -10.29 7.82 29.42
N LEU A 53 -11.17 7.85 28.42
CA LEU A 53 -10.84 8.33 27.08
C LEU A 53 -10.42 9.79 27.11
N LYS A 54 -11.16 10.65 27.82
CA LYS A 54 -10.78 12.07 27.98
C LYS A 54 -9.40 12.22 28.60
N ALA A 55 -9.09 11.50 29.67
CA ALA A 55 -7.78 11.57 30.31
C ALA A 55 -6.63 11.24 29.33
N LYS A 56 -6.83 10.26 28.44
CA LYS A 56 -5.84 9.91 27.42
C LYS A 56 -5.74 10.96 26.31
N VAL A 57 -6.85 11.59 25.93
CA VAL A 57 -6.85 12.71 24.98
C VAL A 57 -6.12 13.91 25.57
N ASP A 58 -6.44 14.27 26.83
CA ASP A 58 -5.79 15.36 27.57
C ASP A 58 -4.28 15.12 27.76
N ALA A 59 -3.85 13.84 27.77
CA ALA A 59 -2.44 13.48 27.78
C ALA A 59 -1.68 13.74 26.46
N GLY A 60 -2.40 14.06 25.37
CA GLY A 60 -1.80 14.47 24.09
C GLY A 60 -2.11 13.57 22.90
N ALA A 61 -3.28 12.94 22.84
CA ALA A 61 -3.68 12.18 21.65
C ALA A 61 -4.23 13.07 20.54
N ASP A 62 -3.92 12.74 19.29
CA ASP A 62 -4.24 13.59 18.14
C ASP A 62 -5.60 13.29 17.52
N PHE A 63 -6.04 12.03 17.58
CA PHE A 63 -7.34 11.59 17.07
C PHE A 63 -7.75 10.23 17.65
N ILE A 64 -9.02 9.92 17.48
CA ILE A 64 -9.64 8.69 17.96
C ILE A 64 -10.09 7.84 16.78
N ILE A 65 -9.88 6.53 16.85
CA ILE A 65 -10.47 5.54 15.94
C ILE A 65 -11.44 4.70 16.76
N THR A 66 -12.71 4.64 16.36
CA THR A 66 -13.68 3.82 17.07
C THR A 66 -13.51 2.34 16.73
N GLN A 67 -13.85 1.48 17.68
CA GLN A 67 -14.20 0.10 17.43
C GLN A 67 -15.37 0.03 16.43
N LEU A 68 -15.51 -1.12 15.76
CA LEU A 68 -16.62 -1.40 14.85
C LEU A 68 -17.99 -1.21 15.51
N PHE A 69 -18.99 -0.92 14.69
CA PHE A 69 -20.41 -0.83 15.07
C PHE A 69 -21.28 -1.16 13.85
N PHE A 70 -22.54 -1.50 14.09
CA PHE A 70 -23.52 -1.84 13.04
C PHE A 70 -24.63 -0.80 12.90
N ASP A 71 -24.68 0.19 13.79
CA ASP A 71 -25.68 1.25 13.78
C ASP A 71 -24.97 2.60 13.91
N GLU A 72 -25.17 3.46 12.91
CA GLU A 72 -24.63 4.82 12.88
C GLU A 72 -25.02 5.66 14.11
N MET A 73 -26.16 5.38 14.72
CA MET A 73 -26.66 6.12 15.88
C MET A 73 -25.76 5.93 17.10
N HIS A 74 -25.14 4.76 17.26
CA HIS A 74 -24.14 4.55 18.31
C HIS A 74 -22.93 5.46 18.13
N TYR A 75 -22.47 5.63 16.89
CA TYR A 75 -21.37 6.54 16.58
C TYR A 75 -21.75 8.00 16.86
N PHE A 76 -22.90 8.47 16.37
CA PHE A 76 -23.32 9.86 16.56
C PHE A 76 -23.58 10.20 18.03
N LYS A 77 -24.20 9.28 18.79
CA LYS A 77 -24.36 9.44 20.24
C LYS A 77 -23.00 9.56 20.92
N PHE A 78 -22.06 8.67 20.60
CA PHE A 78 -20.71 8.68 21.16
C PHE A 78 -19.96 9.99 20.86
N VAL A 79 -20.01 10.48 19.62
CA VAL A 79 -19.40 11.77 19.25
C VAL A 79 -20.02 12.90 20.09
N ASN A 80 -21.34 12.97 20.21
CA ASN A 80 -22.02 13.98 21.02
C ASN A 80 -21.58 13.93 22.49
N ASP A 81 -21.52 12.73 23.08
CA ASP A 81 -21.09 12.55 24.46
C ASP A 81 -19.62 12.94 24.67
N CYS A 82 -18.73 12.62 23.72
CA CYS A 82 -17.35 13.10 23.70
C CYS A 82 -17.28 14.63 23.68
N ARG A 83 -18.09 15.29 22.85
CA ARG A 83 -18.11 16.76 22.76
C ARG A 83 -18.60 17.40 24.05
N LYS A 84 -19.62 16.83 24.72
CA LYS A 84 -20.13 17.33 26.01
C LYS A 84 -19.08 17.39 27.11
N ILE A 85 -18.10 16.48 27.09
CA ILE A 85 -17.01 16.44 28.08
C ILE A 85 -15.73 17.14 27.59
N GLY A 86 -15.78 17.85 26.45
CA GLY A 86 -14.68 18.66 25.93
C GLY A 86 -13.62 17.90 25.12
N ILE A 87 -13.90 16.67 24.67
CA ILE A 87 -13.04 16.01 23.67
C ILE A 87 -13.29 16.69 22.32
N VAL A 88 -12.28 17.34 21.74
CA VAL A 88 -12.40 18.09 20.46
C VAL A 88 -11.60 17.48 19.31
N VAL A 89 -10.75 16.48 19.58
CA VAL A 89 -9.97 15.81 18.54
C VAL A 89 -10.88 15.09 17.52
N PRO A 90 -10.40 14.86 16.28
CA PRO A 90 -11.13 14.09 15.28
C PRO A 90 -11.45 12.68 15.78
N ILE A 91 -12.67 12.21 15.52
CA ILE A 91 -13.12 10.85 15.82
C ILE A 91 -13.41 10.17 14.48
N ILE A 92 -12.79 9.03 14.21
CA ILE A 92 -12.87 8.31 12.94
C ILE A 92 -13.64 7.00 13.17
N PRO A 93 -14.77 6.78 12.49
CA PRO A 93 -15.54 5.53 12.61
C PRO A 93 -14.76 4.34 12.04
N GLY A 94 -14.67 3.27 12.83
CA GLY A 94 -14.19 1.96 12.41
C GLY A 94 -15.28 1.14 11.71
N ILE A 95 -15.04 0.74 10.47
CA ILE A 95 -15.97 -0.03 9.63
C ILE A 95 -15.37 -1.40 9.34
N LEU A 96 -16.10 -2.46 9.68
CA LEU A 96 -15.72 -3.84 9.36
C LEU A 96 -16.66 -4.38 8.26
N PRO A 97 -16.19 -4.57 7.02
CA PRO A 97 -16.93 -5.30 6.01
C PRO A 97 -17.17 -6.75 6.43
N ILE A 98 -18.43 -7.19 6.45
CA ILE A 98 -18.75 -8.58 6.76
C ILE A 98 -18.35 -9.46 5.56
N GLN A 99 -17.48 -10.45 5.81
CA GLN A 99 -16.93 -11.34 4.78
C GLN A 99 -17.34 -12.80 4.98
N SER A 100 -17.62 -13.22 6.23
CA SER A 100 -18.12 -14.56 6.55
C SER A 100 -18.96 -14.53 7.82
N TYR A 101 -19.95 -15.42 7.89
CA TYR A 101 -20.82 -15.56 9.06
C TYR A 101 -20.02 -15.96 10.31
N GLN A 102 -19.16 -16.97 10.20
CA GLN A 102 -18.37 -17.45 11.34
C GLN A 102 -17.39 -16.41 11.87
N SER A 103 -16.75 -15.63 10.98
CA SER A 103 -15.82 -14.59 11.38
C SER A 103 -16.54 -13.47 12.13
N ILE A 104 -17.70 -13.02 11.64
CA ILE A 104 -18.42 -11.92 12.29
C ILE A 104 -18.96 -12.34 13.66
N MET A 105 -19.51 -13.56 13.80
CA MET A 105 -20.00 -14.06 15.09
C MET A 105 -18.88 -14.16 16.13
N LYS A 106 -17.68 -14.62 15.74
CA LYS A 106 -16.51 -14.64 16.63
C LYS A 106 -16.08 -13.24 17.05
N ILE A 107 -16.03 -12.29 16.11
CA ILE A 107 -15.63 -10.90 16.40
C ILE A 107 -16.62 -10.29 17.40
N VAL A 108 -17.92 -10.44 17.16
CA VAL A 108 -18.99 -9.92 18.01
C VAL A 108 -18.96 -10.52 19.41
N GLN A 109 -18.73 -11.84 19.53
CA GLN A 109 -18.57 -12.50 20.81
C GLN A 109 -17.39 -11.92 21.61
N LEU A 110 -16.27 -11.65 20.96
CA LEU A 110 -15.07 -11.13 21.60
C LEU A 110 -15.17 -9.64 21.93
N SER A 111 -15.85 -8.85 21.10
CA SER A 111 -16.00 -7.41 21.28
C SER A 111 -17.22 -7.03 22.14
N LYS A 112 -18.07 -7.99 22.49
CA LYS A 112 -19.38 -7.81 23.16
C LYS A 112 -20.27 -6.76 22.45
N ILE A 113 -20.22 -6.71 21.12
CA ILE A 113 -21.02 -5.79 20.29
C ILE A 113 -22.31 -6.49 19.87
N VAL A 114 -23.43 -5.78 19.87
CA VAL A 114 -24.71 -6.34 19.42
C VAL A 114 -24.88 -6.10 17.91
N ILE A 115 -25.17 -7.17 17.17
CA ILE A 115 -25.63 -7.08 15.77
C ILE A 115 -27.14 -6.81 15.80
N PRO A 116 -27.66 -5.82 15.05
CA PRO A 116 -29.10 -5.61 14.91
C PRO A 116 -29.84 -6.85 14.41
N ASP A 117 -31.01 -7.16 14.98
CA ASP A 117 -31.76 -8.39 14.66
C ASP A 117 -32.07 -8.53 13.17
N SER A 118 -32.31 -7.42 12.47
CA SER A 118 -32.54 -7.42 11.01
C SER A 118 -31.32 -7.91 10.23
N VAL A 119 -30.12 -7.52 10.67
CA VAL A 119 -28.84 -7.93 10.07
C VAL A 119 -28.56 -9.39 10.40
N LEU A 120 -28.76 -9.78 11.67
CA LEU A 120 -28.55 -11.16 12.12
C LEU A 120 -29.48 -12.14 11.39
N THR A 121 -30.78 -11.84 11.34
CA THR A 121 -31.79 -12.66 10.63
C THR A 121 -31.39 -12.88 9.17
N THR A 122 -30.96 -11.82 8.50
CA THR A 122 -30.51 -11.91 7.10
C THR A 122 -29.28 -12.80 6.98
N LEU A 123 -28.26 -12.57 7.82
CA LEU A 123 -27.02 -13.35 7.85
C LEU A 123 -27.26 -14.84 8.13
N GLU A 124 -28.16 -15.18 9.05
CA GLU A 124 -28.52 -16.56 9.38
C GLU A 124 -29.16 -17.30 8.21
N SER A 125 -30.02 -16.62 7.44
CA SER A 125 -30.67 -17.23 6.26
C SER A 125 -29.71 -17.52 5.11
N ILE A 126 -28.58 -16.81 5.03
CA ILE A 126 -27.57 -16.95 3.97
C ILE A 126 -26.25 -17.56 4.45
N LYS A 127 -26.17 -18.02 5.72
CA LYS A 127 -24.91 -18.39 6.40
C LYS A 127 -24.07 -19.46 5.68
N GLU A 128 -24.71 -20.36 4.95
CA GLU A 128 -24.06 -21.45 4.20
C GLU A 128 -23.57 -21.00 2.81
N ASN A 129 -23.90 -19.79 2.36
CA ASN A 129 -23.48 -19.22 1.08
C ASN A 129 -22.49 -18.06 1.30
N ALA A 130 -21.19 -18.35 1.20
CA ALA A 130 -20.13 -17.39 1.43
C ALA A 130 -20.19 -16.17 0.48
N GLU A 131 -20.62 -16.36 -0.77
CA GLU A 131 -20.76 -15.27 -1.73
C GLU A 131 -21.92 -14.35 -1.35
N ALA A 132 -23.06 -14.92 -0.98
CA ALA A 132 -24.22 -14.17 -0.51
C ALA A 132 -23.89 -13.36 0.75
N VAL A 133 -23.21 -13.97 1.74
CA VAL A 133 -22.75 -13.27 2.97
C VAL A 133 -21.85 -12.09 2.62
N ARG A 134 -20.88 -12.29 1.72
CA ARG A 134 -19.95 -11.23 1.31
C ARG A 134 -20.68 -10.09 0.59
N ASN A 135 -21.58 -10.41 -0.34
CA ASN A 135 -22.34 -9.41 -1.08
C ASN A 135 -23.27 -8.61 -0.15
N PHE A 136 -23.94 -9.28 0.80
CA PHE A 136 -24.70 -8.62 1.85
C PHE A 136 -23.82 -7.70 2.71
N GLY A 137 -22.65 -8.19 3.13
CA GLY A 137 -21.71 -7.40 3.93
C GLY A 137 -21.17 -6.16 3.21
N ILE A 138 -20.96 -6.23 1.90
CA ILE A 138 -20.61 -5.07 1.06
C ILE A 138 -21.77 -4.08 1.04
N SER A 139 -22.99 -4.53 0.70
CA SER A 139 -24.18 -3.66 0.62
C SER A 139 -24.46 -2.97 1.94
N PHE A 140 -24.40 -3.71 3.05
CA PHE A 140 -24.58 -3.20 4.40
C PHE A 140 -23.54 -2.13 4.75
N ALA A 141 -22.25 -2.41 4.48
CA ALA A 141 -21.18 -1.45 4.75
C ALA A 141 -21.30 -0.19 3.87
N VAL A 142 -21.72 -0.33 2.60
CA VAL A 142 -21.99 0.82 1.71
C VAL A 142 -23.09 1.70 2.29
N GLU A 143 -24.20 1.11 2.75
CA GLU A 143 -25.29 1.86 3.38
C GLU A 143 -24.82 2.60 4.64
N LEU A 144 -24.14 1.89 5.55
CA LEU A 144 -23.58 2.47 6.77
C LEU A 144 -22.62 3.63 6.45
N CYS A 145 -21.70 3.43 5.49
CA CYS A 145 -20.78 4.48 5.06
C CYS A 145 -21.51 5.68 4.46
N ARG A 146 -22.54 5.48 3.65
CA ARG A 146 -23.34 6.58 3.08
C ARG A 146 -24.04 7.38 4.18
N LYS A 147 -24.65 6.71 5.16
CA LYS A 147 -25.28 7.37 6.30
C LYS A 147 -24.28 8.20 7.11
N LEU A 148 -23.09 7.67 7.35
CA LEU A 148 -22.00 8.39 8.02
C LEU A 148 -21.49 9.58 7.20
N LEU A 149 -21.27 9.41 5.90
CA LEU A 149 -20.76 10.47 5.00
C LEU A 149 -21.79 11.57 4.72
N ASN A 150 -23.09 11.27 4.84
CA ASN A 150 -24.17 12.25 4.73
C ASN A 150 -24.30 13.14 5.97
N ALA A 151 -23.68 12.76 7.09
CA ALA A 151 -23.56 13.65 8.25
C ALA A 151 -22.59 14.80 7.96
N GLU A 152 -22.61 15.83 8.81
CA GLU A 152 -21.70 16.95 8.63
C GLU A 152 -20.22 16.51 8.70
N ARG A 153 -19.38 17.06 7.81
CA ARG A 153 -17.98 16.64 7.66
C ARG A 153 -17.14 16.76 8.94
N HIS A 154 -17.52 17.66 9.85
CA HIS A 154 -16.85 17.83 11.14
C HIS A 154 -17.18 16.70 12.15
N VAL A 155 -18.26 15.95 11.91
CA VAL A 155 -18.70 14.78 12.70
C VAL A 155 -18.03 13.50 12.18
N VAL A 156 -17.86 13.37 10.87
CA VAL A 156 -17.21 12.23 10.20
C VAL A 156 -16.08 12.74 9.30
N PRO A 157 -14.85 12.87 9.83
CA PRO A 157 -13.70 13.40 9.07
C PRO A 157 -13.16 12.41 8.02
N GLY A 158 -13.45 11.13 8.17
CA GLY A 158 -13.00 10.05 7.29
C GLY A 158 -13.57 8.70 7.73
N LEU A 159 -13.17 7.61 7.07
CA LEU A 159 -13.60 6.24 7.39
C LEU A 159 -12.36 5.36 7.62
N HIS A 160 -12.38 4.51 8.66
CA HIS A 160 -11.32 3.53 8.92
C HIS A 160 -11.82 2.12 8.63
N PHE A 161 -11.26 1.43 7.63
CA PHE A 161 -11.69 0.07 7.26
C PHE A 161 -10.81 -1.02 7.88
N TYR A 162 -11.43 -1.96 8.58
CA TYR A 162 -10.79 -3.20 9.00
C TYR A 162 -10.78 -4.20 7.85
N THR A 163 -9.69 -4.21 7.06
CA THR A 163 -9.62 -5.00 5.82
C THR A 163 -9.46 -6.51 6.03
N LEU A 164 -8.94 -6.93 7.20
CA LEU A 164 -8.55 -8.32 7.48
C LEU A 164 -7.63 -8.93 6.42
N ASN A 165 -6.72 -8.12 5.85
CA ASN A 165 -5.83 -8.48 4.74
C ASN A 165 -6.58 -8.93 3.46
N GLN A 166 -7.82 -8.48 3.27
CA GLN A 166 -8.61 -8.74 2.07
C GLN A 166 -8.94 -7.44 1.32
N GLU A 167 -8.63 -7.41 0.03
CA GLU A 167 -8.82 -6.23 -0.83
C GLU A 167 -10.27 -6.10 -1.32
N LYS A 168 -10.84 -7.20 -1.85
CA LYS A 168 -12.04 -7.18 -2.70
C LYS A 168 -13.23 -6.43 -2.10
N SER A 169 -13.62 -6.76 -0.87
CA SER A 169 -14.80 -6.15 -0.23
C SER A 169 -14.58 -4.66 0.06
N THR A 170 -13.43 -4.30 0.64
CA THR A 170 -13.12 -2.90 0.98
C THR A 170 -13.04 -2.03 -0.28
N ARG A 171 -12.39 -2.53 -1.34
CA ARG A 171 -12.31 -1.83 -2.62
C ARG A 171 -13.70 -1.62 -3.22
N SER A 172 -14.53 -2.67 -3.28
CA SER A 172 -15.89 -2.57 -3.82
C SER A 172 -16.74 -1.56 -3.05
N ILE A 173 -16.60 -1.49 -1.71
CA ILE A 173 -17.28 -0.48 -0.90
C ILE A 173 -16.79 0.92 -1.29
N LEU A 174 -15.47 1.15 -1.34
CA LEU A 174 -14.87 2.44 -1.70
C LEU A 174 -15.28 2.92 -3.10
N GLU A 175 -15.37 2.00 -4.07
CA GLU A 175 -15.87 2.28 -5.42
C GLU A 175 -17.35 2.71 -5.39
N GLN A 176 -18.21 1.98 -4.67
CA GLN A 176 -19.65 2.27 -4.58
C GLN A 176 -20.01 3.54 -3.80
N ILE A 177 -19.14 4.01 -2.91
CA ILE A 177 -19.29 5.28 -2.19
C ILE A 177 -18.52 6.45 -2.85
N GLY A 178 -17.90 6.22 -4.02
CA GLY A 178 -17.22 7.27 -4.78
C GLY A 178 -15.90 7.76 -4.17
N LEU A 179 -15.28 6.98 -3.28
CA LEU A 179 -14.01 7.32 -2.63
C LEU A 179 -12.80 6.56 -3.21
N TRP A 180 -13.02 5.64 -4.15
CA TRP A 180 -11.92 4.99 -4.88
C TRP A 180 -11.49 5.82 -6.09
N LYS A 181 -10.18 6.08 -6.21
CA LYS A 181 -9.58 6.71 -7.39
C LYS A 181 -8.87 5.65 -8.21
N GLU A 182 -9.37 5.34 -9.40
CA GLU A 182 -8.88 4.24 -10.26
C GLU A 182 -7.43 4.42 -10.72
N SER A 183 -6.94 5.66 -10.83
CA SER A 183 -5.54 5.94 -11.15
C SER A 183 -5.12 7.28 -10.53
N PRO A 184 -4.39 7.28 -9.40
CA PRO A 184 -3.80 8.51 -8.91
C PRO A 184 -2.82 9.03 -9.96
N VAL A 185 -2.93 10.32 -10.29
CA VAL A 185 -1.95 11.01 -11.17
C VAL A 185 -0.55 10.76 -10.59
N ARG A 186 0.32 10.13 -11.38
CA ARG A 186 1.69 9.87 -10.95
C ARG A 186 2.41 11.20 -10.93
N MET A 187 2.86 11.68 -9.77
CA MET A 187 3.58 12.97 -9.72
C MET A 187 5.00 12.87 -10.27
N LEU A 188 5.59 11.67 -10.29
CA LEU A 188 6.91 11.37 -10.83
C LEU A 188 6.86 10.02 -11.54
N PRO A 189 7.83 9.71 -12.43
CA PRO A 189 7.93 8.39 -13.08
C PRO A 189 8.10 7.23 -12.10
N TRP A 190 8.55 7.50 -10.87
CA TRP A 190 8.67 6.52 -9.78
C TRP A 190 7.81 6.90 -8.57
N LYS A 191 7.50 5.90 -7.74
CA LYS A 191 6.78 6.11 -6.48
C LYS A 191 7.66 6.89 -5.50
N LYS A 192 7.18 8.06 -5.06
CA LYS A 192 7.76 8.81 -3.93
C LYS A 192 7.57 8.02 -2.64
N HIS A 193 8.47 8.23 -1.68
CA HIS A 193 8.30 7.69 -0.33
C HIS A 193 7.36 8.61 0.45
N PRO A 194 6.11 8.20 0.77
CA PRO A 194 5.09 9.12 1.25
C PRO A 194 5.31 9.59 2.69
N VAL A 195 5.92 8.75 3.54
CA VAL A 195 5.98 8.97 5.00
C VAL A 195 7.36 9.41 5.52
N HIS A 196 8.41 9.36 4.70
CA HIS A 196 9.76 9.63 5.18
C HIS A 196 10.02 11.14 5.21
N SER A 197 10.30 11.68 6.40
CA SER A 197 10.42 13.13 6.66
C SER A 197 11.39 13.88 5.74
N VAL A 198 12.55 13.29 5.44
CA VAL A 198 13.56 13.89 4.55
C VAL A 198 13.35 13.48 3.07
N ARG A 199 13.22 12.18 2.81
CA ARG A 199 13.14 11.62 1.44
C ARG A 199 11.87 12.01 0.69
N CYS A 200 10.79 12.44 1.35
CA CYS A 200 9.58 12.88 0.65
C CYS A 200 9.84 14.03 -0.36
N ARG A 201 10.94 14.78 -0.19
CA ARG A 201 11.41 15.87 -1.07
C ARG A 201 12.25 15.39 -2.25
N GLU A 202 12.63 14.12 -2.28
CA GLU A 202 13.41 13.53 -3.36
C GLU A 202 12.67 13.67 -4.70
N ALA A 203 13.32 14.34 -5.66
CA ALA A 203 12.73 14.66 -6.95
C ALA A 203 13.50 14.09 -8.15
N VAL A 204 14.73 13.61 -7.95
CA VAL A 204 15.56 13.04 -9.02
C VAL A 204 16.25 11.76 -8.55
N ARG A 205 16.23 10.74 -9.41
CA ARG A 205 16.92 9.45 -9.22
C ARG A 205 17.70 9.05 -10.47
N PRO A 206 18.80 8.30 -10.33
CA PRO A 206 19.42 7.63 -11.46
C PRO A 206 18.48 6.56 -12.01
N ILE A 207 18.43 6.45 -13.34
CA ILE A 207 17.54 5.53 -14.06
C ILE A 207 17.87 4.04 -13.80
N TYR A 208 19.10 3.72 -13.38
CA TYR A 208 19.60 2.34 -13.19
C TYR A 208 18.73 1.45 -12.28
N TRP A 209 17.98 2.05 -11.36
CA TRP A 209 17.13 1.33 -10.41
C TRP A 209 15.63 1.47 -10.69
N ASN A 210 15.22 1.92 -11.89
CA ASN A 210 13.81 2.05 -12.25
C ASN A 210 13.05 0.74 -12.05
N THR A 211 13.66 -0.38 -12.44
CA THR A 211 13.10 -1.74 -12.35
C THR A 211 13.37 -2.42 -11.00
N ARG A 212 14.15 -1.77 -10.11
CA ARG A 212 14.58 -2.27 -8.79
C ARG A 212 14.50 -1.19 -7.70
N PRO A 213 13.31 -0.57 -7.48
CA PRO A 213 13.17 0.55 -6.55
C PRO A 213 13.53 0.16 -5.11
N LYS A 214 13.29 -1.09 -4.71
CA LYS A 214 13.65 -1.62 -3.38
C LYS A 214 15.16 -1.60 -3.13
N SER A 215 15.95 -1.98 -4.13
CA SER A 215 17.42 -1.94 -4.08
C SER A 215 17.93 -0.50 -3.91
N TYR A 216 17.37 0.46 -4.65
CA TYR A 216 17.72 1.87 -4.50
C TYR A 216 17.44 2.41 -3.09
N LEU A 217 16.25 2.12 -2.56
CA LEU A 217 15.86 2.54 -1.21
C LEU A 217 16.79 1.94 -0.15
N CYS A 218 17.15 0.66 -0.31
CA CYS A 218 18.09 -0.04 0.57
C CYS A 218 19.47 0.62 0.57
N ARG A 219 20.04 0.91 -0.61
CA ARG A 219 21.37 1.50 -0.78
C ARG A 219 21.46 2.96 -0.31
N THR A 220 20.34 3.68 -0.31
CA THR A 220 20.28 5.10 0.06
C THR A 220 19.63 5.32 1.43
N ARG A 221 19.39 4.25 2.22
CA ARG A 221 18.67 4.33 3.50
C ARG A 221 19.32 5.28 4.50
N ASP A 222 20.66 5.31 4.52
CA ASP A 222 21.46 6.05 5.50
C ASP A 222 21.79 7.48 5.05
N TRP A 223 21.25 7.89 3.89
CA TRP A 223 21.45 9.24 3.38
C TRP A 223 20.71 10.26 4.25
N LYS A 224 21.42 11.31 4.66
CA LYS A 224 20.86 12.42 5.46
C LYS A 224 20.11 13.45 4.62
N GLN A 225 20.40 13.52 3.32
CA GLN A 225 19.80 14.45 2.36
C GLN A 225 19.53 13.71 1.05
N PHE A 226 18.53 14.18 0.29
CA PHE A 226 18.14 13.58 -0.97
C PHE A 226 18.07 14.65 -2.07
N PRO A 227 18.48 14.34 -3.31
CA PRO A 227 18.46 15.28 -4.43
C PRO A 227 17.09 15.88 -4.72
N HIS A 228 17.06 17.20 -4.83
CA HIS A 228 15.93 18.01 -5.23
C HIS A 228 16.41 18.98 -6.31
N GLY A 229 15.81 18.95 -7.51
CA GLY A 229 16.30 19.73 -8.66
C GLY A 229 17.24 18.93 -9.55
N ARG A 230 18.56 19.17 -9.53
CA ARG A 230 19.53 18.46 -10.38
C ARG A 230 20.31 17.40 -9.61
N TRP A 231 20.71 16.35 -10.33
CA TRP A 231 21.65 15.36 -9.80
C TRP A 231 23.06 15.95 -9.79
N GLY A 232 23.69 16.07 -8.62
CA GLY A 232 25.07 16.54 -8.45
C GLY A 232 25.24 17.80 -7.58
N ASP A 233 24.18 18.57 -7.35
CA ASP A 233 24.26 19.81 -6.54
C ASP A 233 24.51 19.54 -5.04
N LEU A 234 24.17 18.33 -4.59
CA LEU A 234 24.43 17.84 -3.25
C LEU A 234 25.61 16.88 -3.33
N GLY A 235 26.61 17.07 -2.47
CA GLY A 235 27.74 16.13 -2.27
C GLY A 235 27.24 14.80 -1.70
N ASN A 236 26.51 14.04 -2.53
CA ASN A 236 25.75 12.88 -2.12
C ASN A 236 26.71 11.83 -1.53
N PRO A 237 26.36 11.22 -0.38
CA PRO A 237 27.12 10.10 0.14
C PRO A 237 27.22 8.98 -0.90
N ALA A 238 28.27 8.16 -0.80
CA ALA A 238 28.36 6.95 -1.59
C ALA A 238 27.12 6.06 -1.37
N PHE A 239 26.74 5.31 -2.40
CA PHE A 239 25.71 4.28 -2.25
C PHE A 239 26.20 3.21 -1.27
N GLY A 240 25.33 2.85 -0.33
CA GLY A 240 25.58 1.75 0.59
C GLY A 240 25.77 0.43 -0.15
N ASP A 241 26.51 -0.48 0.47
CA ASP A 241 26.73 -1.83 -0.04
C ASP A 241 25.52 -2.73 0.26
N LEU A 242 25.27 -3.68 -0.64
CA LEU A 242 24.22 -4.71 -0.51
C LEU A 242 24.85 -5.99 0.05
N LYS A 243 25.29 -5.94 1.31
CA LYS A 243 25.93 -7.09 1.98
C LYS A 243 24.95 -8.24 2.30
N HIS A 244 23.66 -8.01 2.12
CA HIS A 244 22.60 -8.85 2.67
C HIS A 244 21.44 -9.00 1.69
N TYR A 245 21.63 -9.81 0.63
CA TYR A 245 20.52 -10.22 -0.23
C TYR A 245 19.43 -10.97 0.56
N LEU A 246 19.81 -11.65 1.64
CA LEU A 246 18.96 -12.46 2.54
C LEU A 246 18.01 -11.67 3.45
N PHE A 247 18.24 -10.38 3.67
CA PHE A 247 17.36 -9.57 4.51
C PHE A 247 16.28 -8.89 3.64
N SER A 248 15.02 -9.05 4.07
CA SER A 248 13.68 -8.65 3.58
C SER A 248 13.48 -7.37 2.75
N CYS A 249 14.52 -6.57 2.52
CA CYS A 249 14.45 -5.33 1.77
C CYS A 249 14.33 -5.56 0.25
N ILE A 250 14.80 -6.69 -0.27
CA ILE A 250 14.68 -7.06 -1.69
C ILE A 250 13.72 -8.25 -1.79
N ASP A 251 12.81 -8.18 -2.75
CA ASP A 251 11.84 -9.23 -3.00
C ASP A 251 12.56 -10.51 -3.45
N GLN A 252 12.60 -11.53 -2.59
CA GLN A 252 13.19 -12.82 -2.94
C GLN A 252 12.11 -13.71 -3.54
N MET A 253 12.44 -14.32 -4.67
CA MET A 253 11.57 -15.30 -5.29
C MET A 253 11.91 -16.68 -4.73
N ASN A 254 10.91 -17.52 -4.49
CA ASN A 254 11.16 -18.90 -4.10
C ASN A 254 11.91 -19.63 -5.21
N ASP A 255 12.96 -20.37 -4.85
CA ASP A 255 13.83 -21.05 -5.81
C ASP A 255 13.08 -21.99 -6.74
N SER A 256 12.06 -22.69 -6.24
CA SER A 256 11.21 -23.57 -7.08
C SER A 256 10.49 -22.80 -8.19
N CYS A 257 9.93 -21.63 -7.86
CA CYS A 257 9.23 -20.78 -8.82
C CYS A 257 10.19 -20.14 -9.83
N ALA A 258 11.43 -19.83 -9.41
CA ALA A 258 12.48 -19.37 -10.31
C ALA A 258 12.87 -20.45 -11.32
N LEU A 259 13.07 -21.68 -10.85
CA LEU A 259 13.42 -22.81 -11.69
C LEU A 259 12.30 -23.17 -12.69
N ASP A 260 11.04 -23.07 -12.28
CA ASP A 260 9.91 -23.32 -13.18
C ASP A 260 9.82 -22.27 -14.31
N MET A 261 10.21 -21.02 -14.04
CA MET A 261 10.20 -19.94 -15.05
C MET A 261 11.46 -19.89 -15.91
N TRP A 262 12.65 -19.98 -15.29
CA TRP A 262 13.95 -19.80 -15.94
C TRP A 262 14.62 -21.10 -16.37
N ASP A 263 13.89 -22.20 -16.22
CA ASP A 263 14.36 -23.54 -16.52
C ASP A 263 15.36 -24.11 -15.49
N LYS A 264 15.35 -25.44 -15.35
CA LYS A 264 16.23 -26.16 -14.41
C LYS A 264 17.63 -26.38 -14.98
N GLU A 265 17.73 -26.50 -16.30
CA GLU A 265 18.97 -26.81 -17.00
C GLU A 265 19.15 -25.90 -18.22
N LEU A 266 20.25 -25.12 -18.18
CA LEU A 266 20.65 -24.22 -19.25
C LEU A 266 21.89 -24.79 -19.94
N SER A 267 21.70 -25.49 -21.07
CA SER A 267 22.79 -26.09 -21.85
C SER A 267 23.37 -25.16 -22.92
N SER A 268 22.68 -24.08 -23.29
CA SER A 268 23.12 -23.14 -24.32
C SER A 268 22.75 -21.70 -24.00
N PHE A 269 23.45 -20.74 -24.61
CA PHE A 269 23.08 -19.32 -24.55
C PHE A 269 21.71 -19.06 -25.19
N GLU A 270 21.25 -19.92 -26.10
CA GLU A 270 19.93 -19.79 -26.73
C GLU A 270 18.81 -19.89 -25.70
N HIS A 271 18.93 -20.81 -24.74
CA HIS A 271 17.96 -20.91 -23.64
C HIS A 271 17.90 -19.61 -22.81
N VAL A 272 19.03 -18.94 -22.61
CA VAL A 272 19.07 -17.65 -21.90
C VAL A 272 18.36 -16.57 -22.71
N ARG A 273 18.59 -16.49 -24.04
CA ARG A 273 17.87 -15.56 -24.91
C ARG A 273 16.36 -15.80 -24.87
N ASP A 274 15.94 -17.06 -24.92
CA ASP A 274 14.53 -17.43 -24.90
C ASP A 274 13.83 -16.99 -23.61
N ILE A 275 14.52 -17.02 -22.45
CA ILE A 275 13.96 -16.51 -21.19
C ILE A 275 13.65 -15.02 -21.28
N PHE A 276 14.57 -14.22 -21.84
CA PHE A 276 14.37 -12.79 -22.01
C PHE A 276 13.28 -12.49 -23.04
N CYS A 277 13.26 -13.22 -24.16
CA CYS A 277 12.20 -13.13 -25.16
C CYS A 277 10.83 -13.48 -24.57
N ASN A 278 10.73 -14.57 -23.81
CA ASN A 278 9.47 -15.00 -23.17
C ASN A 278 8.99 -14.02 -22.11
N PHE A 279 9.93 -13.40 -21.36
CA PHE A 279 9.61 -12.31 -20.44
C PHE A 279 8.95 -11.14 -21.19
N ILE A 280 9.61 -10.59 -22.21
CA ILE A 280 9.05 -9.45 -22.99
C ILE A 280 7.76 -9.86 -23.73
N ALA A 281 7.72 -11.04 -24.33
CA ALA A 281 6.59 -11.55 -25.10
C ALA A 281 5.36 -11.87 -24.23
N ARG A 282 5.57 -12.16 -22.94
CA ARG A 282 4.59 -12.72 -21.99
C ARG A 282 4.07 -14.10 -22.42
N THR A 283 4.94 -14.89 -23.05
CA THR A 283 4.64 -16.24 -23.51
C THR A 283 5.09 -17.30 -22.49
N PRO A 284 4.42 -18.46 -22.42
CA PRO A 284 4.92 -19.59 -21.65
C PRO A 284 6.28 -20.07 -22.19
N ASN A 285 7.14 -20.53 -21.29
CA ASN A 285 8.33 -21.29 -21.66
C ASN A 285 7.95 -22.70 -22.16
N ARG A 286 8.95 -23.50 -22.51
CA ARG A 286 8.77 -24.89 -23.02
C ARG A 286 8.03 -25.83 -22.06
N HIS A 287 7.93 -25.46 -20.78
CA HIS A 287 7.23 -26.22 -19.74
C HIS A 287 5.84 -25.66 -19.42
N GLY A 288 5.37 -24.65 -20.15
CA GLY A 288 4.05 -24.04 -19.96
C GLY A 288 4.00 -22.98 -18.85
N HIS A 289 5.15 -22.57 -18.29
CA HIS A 289 5.21 -21.52 -17.27
C HIS A 289 5.53 -20.17 -17.90
N THR A 290 4.70 -19.16 -17.65
CA THR A 290 4.98 -17.78 -18.08
C THR A 290 6.13 -17.19 -17.28
N VAL A 291 7.14 -16.65 -17.96
CA VAL A 291 8.25 -15.95 -17.31
C VAL A 291 7.74 -14.60 -16.82
N ARG A 292 7.57 -14.44 -15.50
CA ARG A 292 7.01 -13.21 -14.92
C ARG A 292 8.05 -12.23 -14.36
N ARG A 293 9.30 -12.64 -14.33
CA ARG A 293 10.34 -11.90 -13.60
C ARG A 293 11.71 -12.24 -14.17
N LEU A 294 12.62 -11.27 -14.11
CA LEU A 294 14.06 -11.47 -14.35
C LEU A 294 14.84 -11.05 -13.09
N PRO A 295 16.11 -11.46 -12.94
CA PRO A 295 16.95 -11.03 -11.81
C PRO A 295 17.05 -9.49 -11.66
N TRP A 296 16.89 -8.76 -12.77
CA TRP A 296 16.96 -7.29 -12.81
C TRP A 296 15.60 -6.58 -12.84
N ASN A 297 14.50 -7.30 -12.98
CA ASN A 297 13.16 -6.72 -13.15
C ASN A 297 12.23 -7.31 -12.09
N GLU A 298 11.90 -6.51 -11.07
CA GLU A 298 11.03 -6.94 -9.96
C GLU A 298 9.55 -6.95 -10.36
N ASN A 299 9.15 -6.14 -11.35
CA ASN A 299 7.77 -6.00 -11.82
C ASN A 299 7.69 -6.06 -13.35
N HIS A 300 6.51 -6.45 -13.86
CA HIS A 300 6.26 -6.71 -15.29
C HIS A 300 5.39 -5.68 -16.00
N SER A 301 4.85 -4.71 -15.25
CA SER A 301 3.68 -3.93 -15.63
C SER A 301 4.03 -2.49 -15.98
N ASP A 302 4.95 -2.28 -16.92
CA ASP A 302 5.16 -0.95 -17.50
C ASP A 302 4.60 -0.91 -18.92
N PRO A 303 3.44 -0.25 -19.14
CA PRO A 303 2.86 -0.09 -20.47
C PRO A 303 3.81 0.55 -21.49
N ALA A 304 4.80 1.32 -21.05
CA ALA A 304 5.82 1.90 -21.92
C ALA A 304 6.66 0.83 -22.63
N VAL A 305 6.91 -0.31 -21.98
CA VAL A 305 7.69 -1.43 -22.56
C VAL A 305 6.91 -2.12 -23.68
N ASP A 306 5.58 -2.14 -23.60
CA ASP A 306 4.74 -2.76 -24.62
C ASP A 306 4.85 -2.02 -25.97
N VAL A 307 5.26 -0.74 -25.97
CA VAL A 307 5.51 0.05 -27.20
C VAL A 307 6.74 -0.45 -27.96
N LEU A 308 7.78 -0.92 -27.26
CA LEU A 308 9.05 -1.39 -27.85
C LEU A 308 9.12 -2.93 -27.93
N LYS A 309 7.99 -3.61 -27.75
CA LYS A 309 7.96 -5.07 -27.56
C LYS A 309 8.68 -5.83 -28.67
N ASP A 310 8.37 -5.53 -29.92
CA ASP A 310 8.91 -6.26 -31.08
C ASP A 310 10.42 -5.99 -31.27
N GLU A 311 10.84 -4.75 -31.06
CA GLU A 311 12.26 -4.34 -31.12
C GLU A 311 13.07 -5.02 -30.01
N LEU A 312 12.54 -5.04 -28.78
CA LEU A 312 13.19 -5.72 -27.66
C LEU A 312 13.28 -7.23 -27.89
N ILE A 313 12.26 -7.87 -28.45
CA ILE A 313 12.32 -9.29 -28.82
C ILE A 313 13.37 -9.53 -29.91
N TYR A 314 13.44 -8.66 -30.91
CA TYR A 314 14.48 -8.72 -31.94
C TYR A 314 15.88 -8.64 -31.31
N TYR A 315 16.12 -7.69 -30.41
CA TYR A 315 17.42 -7.58 -29.75
C TYR A 315 17.75 -8.80 -28.87
N ASN A 316 16.83 -9.24 -28.02
CA ASN A 316 17.05 -10.40 -27.15
C ASN A 316 17.28 -11.68 -27.94
N SER A 317 16.53 -11.90 -29.03
CA SER A 317 16.73 -13.05 -29.92
C SER A 317 18.09 -13.01 -30.65
N ASN A 318 18.67 -11.83 -30.86
CA ASN A 318 20.02 -11.67 -31.41
C ASN A 318 21.14 -11.67 -30.36
N GLY A 319 20.84 -11.99 -29.09
CA GLY A 319 21.84 -12.10 -28.02
C GLY A 319 22.15 -10.79 -27.31
N ILE A 320 21.35 -9.76 -27.57
CA ILE A 320 21.38 -8.51 -26.83
C ILE A 320 20.37 -8.60 -25.67
N LEU A 321 20.86 -8.96 -24.49
CA LEU A 321 20.00 -9.15 -23.32
C LEU A 321 19.66 -7.81 -22.65
N THR A 322 18.41 -7.37 -22.78
CA THR A 322 17.93 -6.07 -22.30
C THR A 322 17.39 -6.17 -20.87
N ILE A 323 17.86 -5.31 -19.96
CA ILE A 323 17.35 -5.25 -18.57
C ILE A 323 16.58 -3.95 -18.23
N ASN A 324 16.76 -2.90 -19.02
CA ASN A 324 16.10 -1.61 -18.87
C ASN A 324 15.95 -0.93 -20.24
N CYS A 325 14.90 -0.14 -20.43
CA CYS A 325 14.64 0.63 -21.65
C CYS A 325 13.69 1.81 -21.36
N GLN A 326 13.69 2.82 -22.24
CA GLN A 326 12.71 3.90 -22.24
C GLN A 326 12.49 4.42 -23.67
N VAL A 327 11.31 4.97 -23.92
CA VAL A 327 10.90 5.51 -25.22
C VAL A 327 11.24 7.00 -25.30
N ALA A 328 11.63 7.50 -26.47
CA ALA A 328 11.76 8.94 -26.69
C ALA A 328 10.37 9.58 -26.69
N VAL A 329 10.20 10.60 -25.86
CA VAL A 329 8.97 11.37 -25.75
C VAL A 329 9.31 12.83 -26.01
N ASN A 330 8.63 13.45 -26.97
CA ASN A 330 8.84 14.85 -27.34
C ASN A 330 7.57 15.67 -27.14
N GLY A 331 7.40 16.21 -25.94
CA GLY A 331 6.30 17.13 -25.62
C GLY A 331 4.93 16.46 -25.54
N LEU A 332 4.83 15.26 -24.97
CA LEU A 332 3.51 14.63 -24.73
C LEU A 332 2.79 15.32 -23.56
N PRO A 333 1.45 15.40 -23.57
CA PRO A 333 0.68 15.91 -22.44
C PRO A 333 0.98 15.17 -21.13
N SER A 334 1.01 15.88 -20.01
CA SER A 334 1.30 15.28 -18.70
C SER A 334 0.27 14.24 -18.21
N ASN A 335 -0.92 14.25 -18.79
CA ASN A 335 -2.02 13.31 -18.54
C ASN A 335 -2.05 12.13 -19.53
N ASP A 336 -1.01 11.93 -20.33
CA ASP A 336 -0.91 10.77 -21.23
C ASP A 336 -1.08 9.44 -20.44
N PRO A 337 -1.90 8.49 -20.91
CA PRO A 337 -2.20 7.27 -20.15
C PRO A 337 -1.00 6.32 -19.98
N ILE A 338 0.00 6.40 -20.88
CA ILE A 338 1.16 5.50 -20.90
C ILE A 338 2.36 6.17 -20.21
N PHE A 339 2.69 7.38 -20.65
CA PHE A 339 3.89 8.11 -20.23
C PHE A 339 3.61 9.26 -19.26
N GLY A 340 2.35 9.57 -18.98
CA GLY A 340 1.92 10.71 -18.17
C GLY A 340 2.38 10.68 -16.72
N TRP A 341 2.94 11.79 -16.27
CA TRP A 341 3.24 12.11 -14.88
C TRP A 341 3.36 13.63 -14.70
N GLY A 342 3.30 14.08 -13.44
CA GLY A 342 3.40 15.49 -13.05
C GLY A 342 2.05 16.19 -12.88
N GLU A 343 2.09 17.51 -12.82
CA GLU A 343 0.87 18.34 -12.74
C GLU A 343 0.10 18.33 -14.06
N ALA A 344 -1.22 18.54 -14.00
CA ALA A 344 -2.06 18.62 -15.19
C ALA A 344 -1.67 19.81 -16.09
N ASN A 345 -1.91 19.67 -17.41
CA ASN A 345 -1.62 20.69 -18.44
C ASN A 345 -0.12 20.98 -18.67
N GLY A 346 0.75 20.05 -18.27
CA GLY A 346 2.18 20.11 -18.57
C GLY A 346 2.55 19.32 -19.84
N TYR A 347 3.84 19.34 -20.16
CA TYR A 347 4.44 18.55 -21.24
C TYR A 347 5.60 17.70 -20.71
N ILE A 348 5.70 16.46 -21.18
CA ILE A 348 6.71 15.49 -20.80
C ILE A 348 7.72 15.33 -21.92
N TYR A 349 8.98 15.19 -21.52
CA TYR A 349 10.09 14.89 -22.43
C TYR A 349 10.88 13.71 -21.86
N GLN A 350 11.23 12.77 -22.73
CA GLN A 350 12.11 11.64 -22.43
C GLN A 350 13.08 11.49 -23.58
N LYS A 351 14.37 11.32 -23.26
CA LYS A 351 15.37 10.98 -24.27
C LYS A 351 15.46 9.47 -24.39
N VAL A 352 15.69 8.96 -25.59
CA VAL A 352 16.26 7.62 -25.70
C VAL A 352 17.66 7.71 -25.15
N ASP A 353 17.95 6.94 -24.10
CA ASP A 353 19.33 6.74 -23.71
C ASP A 353 19.93 5.76 -24.72
N ASP A 354 20.59 6.29 -25.76
CA ASP A 354 21.36 5.50 -26.73
C ASP A 354 22.40 4.59 -26.04
N ALA A 355 22.73 4.90 -24.77
CA ALA A 355 23.69 4.18 -23.94
C ALA A 355 23.07 3.17 -22.95
N GLN A 356 21.74 3.03 -22.83
CA GLN A 356 21.11 2.19 -21.80
C GLN A 356 19.87 1.40 -22.24
N CYS A 357 19.93 0.72 -23.38
CA CYS A 357 19.82 -0.73 -23.20
C CYS A 357 21.01 -1.08 -22.30
N ILE A 358 20.83 -1.40 -21.03
CA ILE A 358 21.95 -2.02 -20.29
C ILE A 358 22.06 -3.41 -20.90
N LEU A 359 22.86 -3.48 -21.95
CA LEU A 359 23.16 -4.67 -22.72
C LEU A 359 24.03 -5.53 -21.82
N ILE A 360 23.52 -6.67 -21.34
CA ILE A 360 24.45 -7.73 -20.97
C ILE A 360 24.83 -8.42 -22.27
N SER A 361 25.70 -7.78 -23.05
CA SER A 361 26.45 -8.51 -24.06
C SER A 361 27.71 -9.04 -23.38
N LEU A 362 27.67 -10.30 -22.97
CA LEU A 362 28.89 -11.01 -22.58
C LEU A 362 29.90 -11.12 -23.75
N VAL A 363 29.47 -10.86 -24.99
CA VAL A 363 30.27 -11.07 -26.21
C VAL A 363 30.80 -9.76 -26.81
N TYR A 364 30.09 -8.62 -26.70
CA TYR A 364 30.51 -7.36 -27.34
C TYR A 364 31.30 -6.39 -26.44
N CYS A 365 31.30 -6.56 -25.11
CA CYS A 365 32.08 -5.68 -24.23
C CYS A 365 33.56 -6.06 -24.07
N ILE A 366 34.05 -7.11 -24.73
CA ILE A 366 35.47 -7.52 -24.66
C ILE A 366 36.37 -6.73 -25.65
N ASN A 367 35.82 -6.05 -26.67
CA ASN A 367 36.63 -5.39 -27.70
C ASN A 367 36.69 -3.85 -27.62
N ILE A 368 36.35 -3.22 -26.50
CA ILE A 368 36.58 -1.77 -26.27
C ILE A 368 37.60 -1.50 -25.14
N ILE A 369 38.22 -2.54 -24.59
CA ILE A 369 39.44 -2.40 -23.76
C ILE A 369 40.44 -3.46 -24.18
N VAL A 370 41.17 -3.18 -25.28
CA VAL A 370 42.59 -3.51 -25.44
C VAL A 370 43.28 -2.27 -25.97
#